data_AF-A0A662UU66-F1
#
_entry.id   AF-A0A662UU66-F1
#
_cell.length_a   1.000
_cell.length_b   1.000
_cell.length_c   1.000
_cell.angle_alpha   90.00
_cell.angle_beta   90.00
_cell.angle_gamma   90.00
#
_symmetry.space_group_name_H-M   'P 1'
#
loop_
_entity.id
_entity.type
_entity.pdbx_description
1 polymer ?
#
loop_
_entity_poly.entity_id
_entity_poly.type
_entity_poly.pdbx_seq_one_letter_code
_entity_poly.pdbx_strand_id
1 'polypeptide(L)' 'MPKTPSVILREELSRMGYELLDIYQYRDRDIIRIKHRMSGKIFLYETKRHVRDLVSRDEIRELASSIAEYYESRRVKSKA' A
#
# COMPACT_ATOMS: atom_id res chain seq x y z
N MET A 1 -5.99 16.43 15.76
CA MET A 1 -6.84 15.31 15.30
C MET A 1 -5.98 14.08 15.09
N PRO A 2 -6.42 12.88 15.51
CA PRO A 2 -5.70 11.65 15.17
C PRO A 2 -5.66 11.48 13.65
N LYS A 3 -4.50 11.06 13.12
CA LYS A 3 -4.37 10.77 11.68
C LYS A 3 -5.20 9.54 11.36
N THR A 4 -5.94 9.56 10.26
CA THR A 4 -6.65 8.38 9.78
C THR A 4 -5.66 7.32 9.30
N PRO A 5 -6.02 6.03 9.30
CA PRO A 5 -5.14 4.96 8.83
C PRO A 5 -4.60 5.19 7.42
N SER A 6 -5.40 5.74 6.51
CA SER A 6 -4.98 6.08 5.14
C SER A 6 -3.89 7.15 5.07
N VAL A 7 -3.91 8.12 6.00
CA VAL A 7 -2.86 9.16 6.08
C VAL A 7 -1.56 8.55 6.57
N ILE A 8 -1.62 7.67 7.58
CA ILE A 8 -0.43 6.98 8.11
C ILE A 8 0.14 6.06 7.02
N LEU A 9 -0.70 5.31 6.31
CA LEU A 9 -0.29 4.45 5.21
C LEU A 9 0.42 5.25 4.11
N ARG A 10 -0.10 6.42 3.73
CA ARG A 10 0.54 7.33 2.77
C ARG A 10 1.95 7.73 3.23
N GLU A 11 2.12 8.05 4.51
CA GLU A 11 3.41 8.45 5.09
C GLU A 11 4.44 7.30 5.05
N GLU A 12 4.04 6.10 5.48
CA GLU A 12 4.92 4.93 5.45
C GLU A 12 5.30 4.55 4.02
N LEU A 13 4.35 4.52 3.08
CA LEU A 13 4.62 4.29 1.66
C LEU A 13 5.58 5.34 1.08
N SER A 14 5.40 6.61 1.44
CA SER A 14 6.28 7.70 0.98
C SER A 14 7.72 7.52 1.44
N ARG A 15 7.95 7.02 2.66
CA ARG A 15 9.30 6.72 3.17
C ARG A 15 9.97 5.58 2.40
N MET A 16 9.18 4.68 1.84
CA MET A 16 9.64 3.52 1.07
C MET A 16 9.76 3.81 -0.44
N GLY A 17 9.55 5.04 -0.89
CA GLY A 17 9.64 5.40 -2.31
C GLY A 17 8.37 5.13 -3.13
N TYR A 18 7.23 4.97 -2.46
CA TYR A 18 5.93 4.76 -3.09
C TYR A 18 5.00 5.97 -2.90
N GLU A 19 3.98 6.06 -3.73
CA GLU A 19 2.94 7.08 -3.66
C GLU A 19 1.59 6.37 -3.65
N LEU A 20 0.80 6.64 -2.60
CA LEU A 20 -0.58 6.17 -2.50
C LEU A 20 -1.46 7.06 -3.38
N LEU A 21 -2.06 6.49 -4.43
CA LEU A 21 -2.97 7.20 -5.32
C LEU A 21 -4.39 7.14 -4.78
N ASP A 22 -4.96 5.94 -4.70
CA ASP A 22 -6.36 5.71 -4.38
C ASP A 22 -6.53 4.44 -3.52
N ILE A 23 -7.60 4.40 -2.72
CA ILE A 23 -8.07 3.19 -2.03
C ILE A 23 -9.53 2.97 -2.43
N TYR A 24 -9.81 1.87 -3.11
CA TYR A 24 -11.16 1.45 -3.45
C TYR A 24 -11.64 0.43 -2.42
N GLN A 25 -12.71 0.78 -1.71
CA GLN A 25 -13.29 -0.08 -0.69
C GLN A 25 -14.38 -0.95 -1.30
N TYR A 26 -14.28 -2.25 -1.10
CA TYR A 26 -15.32 -3.23 -1.45
C TYR A 26 -15.90 -3.85 -0.18
N ARG A 27 -16.82 -4.80 -0.33
CA ARG A 27 -17.50 -5.43 0.82
C ARG A 27 -16.57 -6.29 1.68
N ASP A 28 -15.58 -6.92 1.06
CA ASP A 28 -14.74 -7.98 1.65
C ASP A 28 -13.24 -7.74 1.47
N ARG A 29 -12.86 -6.63 0.83
CA ARG A 29 -11.48 -6.27 0.52
C ARG A 29 -11.33 -4.78 0.22
N ASP A 30 -10.08 -4.31 0.26
CA ASP A 30 -9.67 -3.05 -0.35
C ASP A 30 -8.73 -3.32 -1.53
N ILE A 31 -8.87 -2.51 -2.58
CA ILE A 31 -7.90 -2.43 -3.68
C ILE A 31 -7.16 -1.10 -3.55
N ILE A 32 -5.85 -1.18 -3.35
CA ILE A 32 -4.97 -0.05 -3.11
C ILE A 32 -4.18 0.22 -4.39
N ARG A 33 -4.30 1.43 -4.92
CA ARG A 33 -3.59 1.85 -6.13
C ARG A 33 -2.34 2.64 -5.74
N ILE A 34 -1.19 2.13 -6.13
CA ILE A 34 0.12 2.64 -5.73
C ILE A 34 0.97 2.94 -6.96
N LYS A 35 1.78 4.00 -6.88
CA LYS A 35 2.81 4.34 -7.86
C LYS A 35 4.18 4.22 -7.22
N HIS A 36 5.09 3.47 -7.85
CA HIS A 36 6.49 3.47 -7.47
C HIS A 36 7.16 4.74 -8.03
N ARG A 37 7.72 5.60 -7.16
CA ARG A 37 8.13 6.96 -7.54
C ARG A 37 9.26 6.97 -8.56
N MET A 38 10.26 6.09 -8.41
CA MET A 38 11.42 6.10 -9.32
C MET A 38 11.11 5.52 -10.70
N SER A 39 10.29 4.47 -10.78
CA SER A 39 9.98 3.83 -12.07
C SER A 39 8.75 4.42 -12.76
N GLY A 40 7.97 5.23 -12.04
CA GLY A 40 6.66 5.72 -12.48
C GLY A 40 5.59 4.63 -12.63
N LYS A 41 5.91 3.35 -12.38
CA LYS A 41 5.00 2.23 -12.57
C LYS A 41 3.87 2.27 -11.55
N ILE A 42 2.65 2.06 -12.04
CA ILE A 42 1.44 1.96 -11.22
C ILE A 42 1.08 0.48 -11.08
N PHE A 43 0.71 0.06 -9.88
CA PHE A 43 0.22 -1.27 -9.61
C PHE A 43 -0.93 -1.24 -8.60
N LEU A 44 -1.67 -2.34 -8.56
CA LEU A 44 -2.76 -2.56 -7.62
C LEU A 44 -2.33 -3.61 -6.60
N TYR A 45 -2.62 -3.35 -5.33
CA TYR A 45 -2.45 -4.28 -4.23
C TYR A 45 -3.82 -4.57 -3.61
N GLU A 46 -4.17 -5.85 -3.48
CA GLU A 46 -5.43 -6.28 -2.89
C GLU A 46 -5.19 -6.77 -1.46
N THR A 47 -6.02 -6.32 -0.52
CA THR A 47 -6.00 -6.78 0.87
C THR A 47 -7.40 -7.19 1.30
N LYS A 48 -7.51 -8.34 1.99
CA LYS A 48 -8.77 -8.79 2.62
C LYS A 48 -9.12 -7.97 3.86
N ARG A 49 -8.15 -7.28 4.45
CA ARG A 49 -8.36 -6.41 5.61
C ARG A 49 -8.53 -4.97 5.13
N HIS A 50 -9.61 -4.31 5.54
CA HIS A 50 -9.83 -2.92 5.17
C HIS A 50 -8.83 -1.99 5.86
N VAL A 51 -8.32 -1.00 5.12
CA VAL A 51 -7.36 -0.02 5.64
C VAL A 51 -7.97 0.79 6.79
N ARG A 52 -9.28 1.06 6.74
CA ARG A 52 -10.00 1.81 7.77
C ARG A 52 -10.10 1.06 9.11
N ASP A 53 -9.95 -0.26 9.11
CA ASP A 53 -10.07 -1.13 10.30
C ASP A 53 -8.70 -1.40 10.95
N LEU A 54 -7.63 -0.77 10.46
CA LEU A 54 -6.31 -0.83 11.08
C LEU A 54 -6.25 0.16 12.24
N VAL A 55 -5.98 -0.35 13.44
CA VAL A 55 -6.08 0.43 14.68
C VAL A 55 -4.73 0.83 15.23
N SER A 56 -3.65 0.12 14.87
CA SER A 56 -2.30 0.42 15.31
C SER A 56 -1.41 0.93 14.17
N ARG A 57 -0.37 1.70 14.53
CA ARG A 57 0.64 2.13 13.54
C ARG A 57 1.45 0.96 13.01
N ASP A 58 1.66 -0.08 13.82
CA ASP A 58 2.44 -1.25 13.41
C ASP A 58 1.69 -2.07 12.36
N GLU A 59 0.37 -2.25 12.50
CA GLU A 59 -0.46 -2.89 11.47
C GLU A 59 -0.41 -2.15 10.13
N ILE A 60 -0.41 -0.81 10.18
CA ILE A 60 -0.32 0.02 8.98
C ILE A 60 1.08 -0.08 8.35
N ARG A 61 2.12 -0.15 9.17
CA ARG A 61 3.50 -0.36 8.71
C ARG A 61 3.67 -1.72 8.07
N GLU A 62 3.13 -2.78 8.67
CA GLU A 62 3.13 -4.13 8.09
C GLU A 62 2.46 -4.16 6.73
N LEU A 63 1.28 -3.52 6.59
CA LEU A 63 0.61 -3.39 5.29
C LEU A 63 1.49 -2.65 4.26
N ALA A 64 2.15 -1.56 4.65
CA ALA A 64 3.05 -0.82 3.76
C ALA A 64 4.25 -1.69 3.30
N SER A 65 4.83 -2.47 4.21
CA SER A 65 5.89 -3.43 3.88
C SER A 65 5.40 -4.51 2.92
N SER A 66 4.23 -5.11 3.16
CA SER A 66 3.65 -6.12 2.25
C SER A 66 3.38 -5.56 0.84
N ILE A 67 2.96 -4.30 0.74
CA ILE A 67 2.82 -3.60 -0.55
C ILE A 67 4.15 -3.50 -1.29
N ALA A 68 5.23 -3.11 -0.59
CA ALA A 68 6.55 -2.97 -1.18
C ALA A 68 7.12 -4.32 -1.64
N GLU A 69 7.01 -5.36 -0.79
CA GLU A 69 7.42 -6.72 -1.11
C GLU A 69 6.66 -7.29 -2.31
N TYR A 70 5.36 -7.04 -2.39
CA TYR A 70 4.53 -7.43 -3.52
C TYR A 70 5.06 -6.85 -4.83
N TYR A 71 5.39 -5.56 -4.86
CA TYR A 71 5.94 -4.92 -6.05
C TYR A 71 7.30 -5.51 -6.45
N GLU A 72 8.22 -5.67 -5.50
CA GLU A 72 9.56 -6.22 -5.79
C GLU A 72 9.48 -7.67 -6.28
N SER A 73 8.60 -8.51 -5.69
CA SER A 73 8.41 -9.89 -6.13
C SER A 73 7.94 -9.99 -7.59
N ARG A 74 7.11 -9.06 -8.05
CA ARG A 74 6.66 -8.99 -9.45
C ARG A 74 7.73 -8.43 -10.37
N ARG A 75 8.54 -7.48 -9.89
CA ARG A 75 9.66 -6.91 -10.65
C ARG A 75 10.70 -7.97 -11.01
N VAL A 76 11.01 -8.87 -10.09
CA VAL A 76 11.95 -9.98 -10.32
C VAL A 76 11.40 -10.95 -11.37
N LYS A 77 10.12 -11.30 -11.28
CA LYS A 77 9.47 -12.23 -12.25
C LYS A 77 9.38 -11.68 -13.68
N SER A 78 9.41 -10.35 -13.87
CA SER A 78 9.37 -9.75 -15.21
C SER A 78 10.74 -9.63 -15.89
N LYS A 79 11.84 -10.03 -15.22
CA LYS A 79 13.22 -9.97 -15.75
C LYS A 79 13.80 -11.34 -16.11
N ALA A 80 13.09 -12.43 -15.82
CA ALA A 80 13.41 -13.80 -16.23
C ALA A 80 12.60 -14.14 -17.49
#